data_AF-A0A967C846-F1
#
_entry.id   AF-A0A967C846-F1
#
_cell.length_a   1.000
_cell.length_b   1.000
_cell.length_c   1.000
_cell.angle_alpha   90.00
_cell.angle_beta   90.00
_cell.angle_gamma   90.00
#
_symmetry.space_group_name_H-M   'P 1'
#
loop_
_entity.id
_entity.type
_entity.pdbx_description
1 polymer ?
#
loop_
_entity_poly.entity_id
_entity_poly.type
_entity_poly.pdbx_seq_one_letter_code
_entity_poly.pdbx_strand_id
1 'polypeptide(L)'
;MESTTTSLGVQEARRRLPELLERAAAGERFVIRRHQTPLAALMPLSGRAPSDPRLRQQQIQKLMNLQGSGRGYWDAQQRQPARPAPTPPSFVQPLQRQQRFNPQLLQPGSRVAIDGAALVAFLADAKGTGLYLEPLMKGIASGHWTGVISCVSLMRVLEGPLARGDEALAQRYAQAFADPNHWLQIPPDAAIVTAAARLRQQEPQLPECSAIELATAIEAGAAVLVSDQPALAQTGQHPVISALRI
;
A
#
# COMPACT_ATOMS: atom_id res chain seq x y z
N MET A 1 7.05 10.75 -3.99
CA MET A 1 7.28 11.59 -5.19
C MET A 1 5.96 11.73 -5.95
N GLU A 2 5.48 12.95 -6.19
CA GLU A 2 4.35 13.18 -7.11
C GLU A 2 4.63 12.44 -8.41
N SER A 3 3.71 11.56 -8.83
CA SER A 3 3.77 10.97 -10.17
C SER A 3 3.44 12.07 -11.18
N THR A 4 4.43 12.91 -11.47
CA THR A 4 4.36 14.01 -12.41
C THR A 4 4.12 13.44 -13.79
N THR A 5 2.85 13.50 -14.21
CA THR A 5 2.45 13.13 -15.57
C THR A 5 3.10 14.14 -16.51
N THR A 6 4.21 13.75 -17.11
CA THR A 6 5.04 14.64 -17.91
C THR A 6 4.50 14.67 -19.33
N SER A 7 4.23 15.87 -19.84
CA SER A 7 3.76 16.01 -21.21
C SER A 7 4.91 16.21 -22.19
N LEU A 8 4.90 15.43 -23.27
CA LEU A 8 5.92 15.44 -24.31
C LEU A 8 5.27 15.66 -25.68
N GLY A 9 5.93 16.40 -26.56
CA GLY A 9 5.52 16.50 -27.97
C GLY A 9 5.83 15.21 -28.74
N VAL A 10 5.04 14.89 -29.78
CA VAL A 10 5.20 13.68 -30.62
C VAL A 10 6.62 13.50 -31.17
N GLN A 11 7.29 14.59 -31.60
CA GLN A 11 8.65 14.48 -32.13
C GLN A 11 9.67 14.14 -31.04
N GLU A 12 9.53 14.73 -29.85
CA GLU A 12 10.40 14.44 -28.72
C GLU A 12 10.19 13.01 -28.21
N ALA A 13 8.93 12.57 -28.13
CA ALA A 13 8.59 11.20 -27.75
C ALA A 13 9.16 10.17 -28.72
N ARG A 14 9.15 10.45 -30.03
CA ARG A 14 9.76 9.57 -31.05
C ARG A 14 11.29 9.52 -30.93
N ARG A 15 11.94 10.65 -30.66
CA ARG A 15 13.41 10.73 -30.54
C ARG A 15 13.94 9.98 -29.31
N ARG A 16 13.18 10.02 -28.21
CA ARG A 16 13.59 9.45 -26.91
C ARG A 16 12.81 8.20 -26.52
N LEU A 17 12.15 7.53 -27.47
CA LEU A 17 11.26 6.41 -27.18
C LEU A 17 11.94 5.31 -26.32
N PRO A 18 13.19 4.88 -26.59
CA PRO A 18 13.85 3.87 -25.76
C PRO A 18 14.03 4.29 -24.30
N GLU A 19 14.54 5.51 -24.04
CA GLU A 19 14.70 6.07 -22.70
C GLU A 19 13.35 6.21 -21.98
N LEU A 20 12.32 6.69 -22.69
CA LEU A 20 10.98 6.85 -22.14
C LEU A 20 10.34 5.50 -21.78
N LEU A 21 10.66 4.42 -22.51
CA LEU A 21 10.19 3.07 -22.17
C LEU A 21 10.84 2.56 -20.89
N GLU A 22 12.14 2.76 -20.69
CA GLU A 22 12.81 2.36 -19.43
C GLU A 22 12.29 3.17 -18.24
N ARG A 23 12.10 4.48 -18.42
CA ARG A 23 11.51 5.35 -17.39
C ARG A 23 10.06 4.98 -17.09
N ALA A 24 9.28 4.65 -18.12
CA ALA A 24 7.91 4.16 -17.93
C ALA A 24 7.90 2.81 -17.20
N ALA A 25 8.83 1.91 -17.51
CA ALA A 25 9.00 0.65 -16.77
C ALA A 25 9.42 0.88 -15.31
N ALA A 26 10.23 1.92 -15.03
CA ALA A 26 10.56 2.38 -13.68
C ALA A 26 9.38 3.08 -12.96
N GLY A 27 8.23 3.25 -13.64
CA GLY A 27 6.99 3.75 -13.06
C GLY A 27 6.61 5.18 -13.43
N GLU A 28 7.38 5.85 -14.29
CA GLU A 28 7.04 7.19 -14.78
C GLU A 28 5.89 7.16 -15.79
N ARG A 29 5.14 8.26 -15.88
CA ARG A 29 3.98 8.38 -16.77
C ARG A 29 4.16 9.55 -17.72
N PHE A 30 3.92 9.29 -19.00
CA PHE A 30 4.12 10.28 -20.05
C PHE A 30 2.86 10.44 -20.90
N VAL A 31 2.48 11.67 -21.19
CA VAL A 31 1.41 11.99 -22.15
C VAL A 31 2.04 12.59 -23.41
N ILE A 32 1.90 11.88 -24.52
CA ILE A 32 2.38 12.28 -25.83
C ILE A 32 1.31 13.18 -26.49
N ARG A 33 1.68 14.40 -26.85
CA ARG A 33 0.81 15.40 -27.47
C ARG A 33 1.24 15.73 -28.89
N ARG A 34 0.28 16.05 -29.76
CA ARG A 34 0.50 16.66 -31.08
C ARG A 34 -0.27 17.97 -31.13
N HIS A 35 0.40 19.08 -31.43
CA HIS A 35 -0.20 20.43 -31.46
C HIS A 35 -1.07 20.73 -30.23
N GLN A 36 -0.54 20.45 -29.03
CA GLN A 36 -1.21 20.58 -27.72
C GLN A 36 -2.38 19.61 -27.47
N THR A 37 -2.81 18.81 -28.43
CA THR A 37 -3.81 17.76 -28.24
C THR A 37 -3.17 16.47 -27.70
N PRO A 38 -3.68 15.86 -26.60
CA PRO A 38 -3.26 14.54 -26.15
C PRO A 38 -3.55 13.47 -27.20
N LEU A 39 -2.53 12.67 -27.55
CA LEU A 39 -2.64 11.64 -28.59
C LEU A 39 -2.45 10.22 -28.04
N ALA A 40 -1.47 10.03 -27.16
CA ALA A 40 -1.13 8.73 -26.57
C ALA A 40 -0.52 8.90 -25.17
N ALA A 41 -0.43 7.83 -24.40
CA ALA A 41 0.28 7.80 -23.13
C ALA A 41 1.20 6.58 -23.03
N LEU A 42 2.38 6.77 -22.44
CA LEU A 42 3.26 5.69 -22.01
C LEU A 42 3.03 5.50 -20.51
N MET A 43 2.65 4.28 -20.15
CA MET A 43 2.30 3.88 -18.79
C MET A 43 3.08 2.61 -18.45
N PRO A 44 3.53 2.43 -17.20
CA PRO A 44 4.00 1.14 -16.72
C PRO A 44 2.93 0.07 -16.96
N LEU A 45 3.36 -1.12 -17.39
CA LEU A 45 2.46 -2.28 -17.52
C LEU A 45 2.20 -2.95 -16.17
N SER A 46 3.12 -2.82 -15.21
CA SER A 46 2.91 -3.24 -13.82
C SER A 46 1.74 -2.48 -13.21
N GLY A 47 0.78 -3.19 -12.61
CA GLY A 47 -0.44 -2.57 -12.07
C GLY A 47 -1.54 -2.31 -13.10
N ARG A 48 -1.43 -2.78 -14.36
CA ARG A 48 -2.52 -2.65 -15.33
C ARG A 48 -3.56 -3.74 -15.12
N ALA A 49 -4.81 -3.33 -14.94
CA ALA A 49 -5.96 -4.24 -14.96
C ALA A 49 -5.93 -5.16 -16.19
N PRO A 50 -6.13 -6.49 -16.03
CA PRO A 50 -6.27 -7.38 -17.17
C PRO A 50 -7.37 -6.87 -18.10
N SER A 51 -7.09 -6.87 -19.39
CA SER A 51 -8.07 -6.54 -20.42
C SER A 51 -9.18 -7.59 -20.49
N ASP A 52 -8.87 -8.85 -20.19
CA ASP A 52 -9.85 -9.94 -20.09
C ASP A 52 -10.63 -9.87 -18.77
N PRO A 53 -11.97 -9.67 -18.80
CA PRO A 53 -12.81 -9.68 -17.61
C PRO A 53 -12.74 -10.97 -16.80
N ARG A 54 -12.55 -12.14 -17.44
CA ARG A 54 -12.49 -13.44 -16.73
C ARG A 54 -11.21 -13.56 -15.92
N LEU A 55 -10.07 -13.19 -16.49
CA LEU A 55 -8.79 -13.16 -15.78
C LEU A 55 -8.85 -12.19 -14.60
N ARG A 56 -9.45 -11.01 -14.78
CA ARG A 56 -9.65 -10.05 -13.69
C ARG A 56 -10.49 -10.65 -12.56
N GLN A 57 -11.61 -11.29 -12.88
CA GLN A 57 -12.45 -11.94 -11.87
C GLN A 57 -11.72 -13.06 -11.13
N GLN A 58 -10.90 -13.85 -11.83
CA GLN A 58 -10.07 -14.90 -11.22
C GLN A 58 -9.02 -14.32 -10.25
N GLN A 59 -8.35 -13.23 -10.63
CA GLN A 59 -7.37 -12.56 -9.77
C GLN A 59 -8.00 -11.99 -8.51
N ILE A 60 -9.17 -11.34 -8.64
CA ILE A 60 -9.96 -10.88 -7.49
C ILE A 60 -10.28 -12.07 -6.59
N GLN A 61 -10.83 -13.17 -7.13
CA GLN A 61 -11.18 -14.33 -6.32
C GLN A 61 -9.96 -14.94 -5.62
N LYS A 62 -8.81 -15.00 -6.30
CA LYS A 62 -7.56 -15.54 -5.73
C LYS A 62 -7.13 -14.77 -4.49
N LEU A 63 -7.14 -13.43 -4.52
CA LEU A 63 -6.79 -12.62 -3.35
C LEU A 63 -7.88 -12.69 -2.28
N MET A 64 -9.15 -12.63 -2.66
CA MET A 64 -10.27 -12.68 -1.71
C MET A 64 -10.36 -14.02 -0.96
N ASN A 65 -9.90 -15.13 -1.56
CA ASN A 65 -9.81 -16.43 -0.90
C ASN A 65 -8.80 -16.46 0.27
N LEU A 66 -7.97 -15.42 0.45
CA LEU A 66 -7.09 -15.30 1.60
C LEU A 66 -7.80 -14.69 2.82
N GLN A 67 -8.90 -13.96 2.63
CA GLN A 67 -9.65 -13.37 3.72
C GLN A 67 -10.15 -14.45 4.68
N GLY A 68 -9.87 -14.28 5.97
CA GLY A 68 -10.24 -15.23 7.02
C GLY A 68 -9.44 -16.54 7.04
N SER A 69 -8.51 -16.76 6.10
CA SER A 69 -7.66 -17.95 6.10
C SER A 69 -6.65 -17.98 7.25
N GLY A 70 -6.39 -16.82 7.86
CA GLY A 70 -5.54 -16.68 9.03
C GLY A 70 -6.32 -16.47 10.34
N ARG A 71 -7.62 -16.81 10.39
CA ARG A 71 -8.39 -16.73 11.64
C ARG A 71 -7.69 -17.49 12.77
N GLY A 72 -7.52 -16.79 13.88
CA GLY A 72 -6.86 -17.29 15.08
C GLY A 72 -5.33 -17.27 15.03
N TYR A 73 -4.65 -17.05 13.90
CA TYR A 73 -3.17 -17.14 13.80
C TYR A 73 -2.40 -16.04 14.55
N TRP A 74 -3.05 -14.93 14.88
CA TRP A 74 -2.46 -13.78 15.57
C TRP A 74 -3.21 -13.40 16.87
N ASP A 75 -3.83 -14.38 17.54
CA ASP A 75 -4.59 -14.16 18.76
C ASP A 75 -3.76 -13.53 19.90
N ALA A 76 -4.47 -12.83 20.80
CA ALA A 76 -4.00 -11.72 21.62
C ALA A 76 -2.82 -11.98 22.59
N GLN A 77 -2.41 -13.22 22.84
CA GLN A 77 -1.29 -13.50 23.74
C GLN A 77 0.08 -13.05 23.19
N GLN A 78 0.17 -12.74 21.90
CA GLN A 78 1.40 -12.19 21.28
C GLN A 78 1.32 -10.70 20.98
N ARG A 79 0.18 -10.04 21.21
CA ARG A 79 0.15 -8.57 21.17
C ARG A 79 0.88 -8.10 22.43
N GLN A 80 2.04 -7.46 22.27
CA GLN A 80 2.51 -6.55 23.31
C GLN A 80 1.29 -5.69 23.70
N PRO A 81 0.95 -5.60 25.00
CA PRO A 81 -0.17 -4.76 25.42
C PRO A 81 0.07 -3.40 24.77
N ALA A 82 -0.91 -2.91 24.01
CA ALA A 82 -0.84 -1.59 23.43
C ALA A 82 -0.45 -0.65 24.57
N ARG A 83 0.79 -0.13 24.52
CA ARG A 83 1.23 0.87 25.48
C ARG A 83 0.14 1.95 25.43
N PRO A 84 -0.46 2.34 26.57
CA PRO A 84 -1.53 3.33 26.57
C PRO A 84 -1.05 4.51 25.71
N ALA A 85 -1.86 4.90 24.73
CA ALA A 85 -1.50 5.97 23.82
C ALA A 85 -1.03 7.16 24.67
N PRO A 86 0.18 7.71 24.43
CA PRO A 86 0.59 8.90 25.14
C PRO A 86 -0.50 9.96 24.96
N THR A 87 -0.76 10.73 26.02
CA THR A 87 -1.75 11.81 25.99
C THR A 87 -1.46 12.66 24.76
N PRO A 88 -2.43 12.82 23.82
CA PRO A 88 -2.18 13.57 22.61
C PRO A 88 -1.70 14.97 23.01
N PRO A 89 -0.60 15.49 22.43
CA PRO A 89 -0.18 16.85 22.71
C PRO A 89 -1.34 17.81 22.42
N SER A 90 -1.50 18.86 23.22
CA SER A 90 -2.65 19.78 23.20
C SER A 90 -2.94 20.46 21.85
N PHE A 91 -2.07 20.26 20.85
CA PHE A 91 -2.20 20.76 19.49
C PHE A 91 -2.73 19.72 18.48
N VAL A 92 -2.93 18.47 18.90
CA VAL A 92 -3.56 17.44 18.06
C VAL A 92 -5.07 17.60 18.19
N GLN A 93 -5.66 18.36 17.27
CA GLN A 93 -7.10 18.30 17.07
C GLN A 93 -7.44 16.88 16.63
N PRO A 94 -8.35 16.15 17.33
CA PRO A 94 -8.85 14.89 16.80
C PRO A 94 -9.46 15.18 15.43
N LEU A 95 -8.99 14.47 14.39
CA LEU A 95 -9.63 14.47 13.08
C LEU A 95 -11.14 14.31 13.29
N GLN A 96 -11.91 15.34 12.93
CA GLN A 96 -13.36 15.32 13.08
C GLN A 96 -13.89 14.04 12.43
N ARG A 97 -14.77 13.32 13.12
CA ARG A 97 -15.35 12.00 12.79
C ARG A 97 -16.03 11.87 11.41
N GLN A 98 -15.86 12.81 10.48
CA GLN A 98 -16.72 13.01 9.31
C GLN A 98 -16.05 12.87 7.93
N GLN A 99 -14.77 12.51 7.83
CA GLN A 99 -14.20 12.10 6.53
C GLN A 99 -13.88 10.61 6.55
N ARG A 100 -14.94 9.79 6.40
CA ARG A 100 -14.77 8.34 6.16
C ARG A 100 -13.96 8.17 4.88
N PHE A 101 -12.85 7.44 4.95
CA PHE A 101 -12.05 7.10 3.78
C PHE A 101 -12.94 6.37 2.76
N ASN A 102 -13.03 6.93 1.56
CA ASN A 102 -13.72 6.31 0.43
C ASN A 102 -12.67 5.95 -0.63
N PRO A 103 -12.37 4.65 -0.84
CA PRO A 103 -11.42 4.19 -1.85
C PRO A 103 -11.71 4.75 -3.25
N GLN A 104 -12.98 5.03 -3.57
CA GLN A 104 -13.39 5.55 -4.88
C GLN A 104 -12.82 6.95 -5.20
N LEU A 105 -12.28 7.66 -4.22
CA LEU A 105 -11.61 8.95 -4.43
C LEU A 105 -10.17 8.79 -4.91
N LEU A 106 -9.58 7.60 -4.83
CA LEU A 106 -8.25 7.33 -5.34
C LEU A 106 -8.25 7.30 -6.87
N GLN A 107 -7.30 8.00 -7.48
CA GLN A 107 -7.16 7.99 -8.93
C GLN A 107 -6.81 6.58 -9.44
N PRO A 108 -7.30 6.16 -10.62
CA PRO A 108 -6.87 4.93 -11.25
C PRO A 108 -5.33 4.87 -11.39
N GLY A 109 -4.74 3.72 -11.07
CA GLY A 109 -3.30 3.52 -11.06
C GLY A 109 -2.57 4.13 -9.86
N SER A 110 -3.30 4.65 -8.85
CA SER A 110 -2.68 5.04 -7.57
C SER A 110 -1.99 3.86 -6.90
N ARG A 111 -0.94 4.17 -6.15
CA ARG A 111 -0.28 3.23 -5.24
C ARG A 111 -0.96 3.32 -3.88
N VAL A 112 -1.32 2.18 -3.30
CA VAL A 112 -1.97 2.05 -1.99
C VAL A 112 -1.06 1.23 -1.10
N ALA A 113 -0.42 1.88 -0.13
CA ALA A 113 0.38 1.16 0.85
C ALA A 113 -0.52 0.52 1.91
N ILE A 114 -0.16 -0.68 2.36
CA ILE A 114 -0.91 -1.41 3.37
C ILE A 114 0.09 -1.97 4.37
N ASP A 115 -0.06 -1.61 5.65
CA ASP A 115 0.83 -2.08 6.70
C ASP A 115 0.54 -3.53 7.11
N GLY A 116 1.45 -4.11 7.91
CA GLY A 116 1.30 -5.47 8.38
C GLY A 116 0.07 -5.66 9.27
N ALA A 117 -0.35 -4.64 10.01
CA ALA A 117 -1.51 -4.74 10.89
C ALA A 117 -2.82 -4.85 10.09
N ALA A 118 -3.00 -4.02 9.06
CA ALA A 118 -4.14 -4.06 8.16
C ALA A 118 -4.16 -5.37 7.33
N LEU A 119 -3.01 -5.84 6.85
CA LEU A 119 -2.92 -7.14 6.17
C LEU A 119 -3.36 -8.28 7.08
N VAL A 120 -2.84 -8.34 8.32
CA VAL A 120 -3.27 -9.33 9.31
C VAL A 120 -4.77 -9.21 9.60
N ALA A 121 -5.29 -7.99 9.74
CA ALA A 121 -6.71 -7.75 9.99
C ALA A 121 -7.61 -8.28 8.85
N PHE A 122 -7.18 -8.14 7.59
CA PHE A 122 -7.84 -8.74 6.43
C PHE A 122 -7.74 -10.28 6.44
N LEU A 123 -6.54 -10.83 6.62
CA LEU A 123 -6.30 -12.28 6.61
C LEU A 123 -6.99 -13.00 7.76
N ALA A 124 -7.12 -12.35 8.92
CA ALA A 124 -7.83 -12.86 10.08
C ALA A 124 -9.35 -12.63 10.01
N ASP A 125 -9.85 -11.91 8.99
CA ASP A 125 -11.26 -11.48 8.88
C ASP A 125 -11.74 -10.81 10.18
N ALA A 126 -10.91 -9.89 10.70
CA ALA A 126 -11.21 -9.19 11.94
C ALA A 126 -12.50 -8.37 11.81
N LYS A 127 -13.29 -8.35 12.88
CA LYS A 127 -14.63 -7.76 12.86
C LYS A 127 -14.58 -6.28 12.47
N GLY A 128 -15.37 -5.90 11.47
CA GLY A 128 -15.48 -4.52 10.98
C GLY A 128 -14.53 -4.16 9.83
N THR A 129 -13.49 -4.97 9.57
CA THR A 129 -12.41 -4.62 8.62
C THR A 129 -12.85 -4.77 7.17
N GLY A 130 -13.75 -5.71 6.92
CA GLY A 130 -14.20 -6.05 5.57
C GLY A 130 -14.85 -4.87 4.83
N LEU A 131 -15.48 -3.93 5.55
CA LEU A 131 -16.10 -2.74 4.94
C LEU A 131 -15.09 -1.82 4.24
N TYR A 132 -13.82 -1.89 4.64
CA TYR A 132 -12.77 -0.98 4.18
C TYR A 132 -11.67 -1.70 3.41
N LEU A 133 -11.23 -2.85 3.91
CA LEU A 133 -10.15 -3.61 3.30
C LEU A 133 -10.62 -4.38 2.07
N GLU A 134 -11.84 -4.93 2.04
CA GLU A 134 -12.30 -5.67 0.86
C GLU A 134 -12.36 -4.83 -0.42
N PRO A 135 -12.94 -3.60 -0.43
CA PRO A 135 -12.94 -2.78 -1.63
C PRO A 135 -11.53 -2.44 -2.13
N LEU A 136 -10.59 -2.23 -1.20
CA LEU A 136 -9.18 -1.99 -1.53
C LEU A 136 -8.51 -3.22 -2.14
N MET A 137 -8.67 -4.39 -1.51
CA MET A 137 -8.11 -5.66 -2.02
C MET A 137 -8.70 -5.99 -3.40
N LYS A 138 -10.02 -5.81 -3.59
CA LYS A 138 -10.67 -5.99 -4.90
C LYS A 138 -10.12 -4.99 -5.93
N GLY A 139 -9.93 -3.72 -5.55
CA GLY A 139 -9.33 -2.70 -6.41
C GLY A 139 -7.92 -3.06 -6.85
N ILE A 140 -7.07 -3.48 -5.91
CA ILE A 140 -5.69 -3.92 -6.18
C ILE A 140 -5.68 -5.17 -7.08
N ALA A 141 -6.39 -6.24 -6.70
CA ALA A 141 -6.44 -7.48 -7.47
C ALA A 141 -7.07 -7.33 -8.87
N SER A 142 -7.88 -6.28 -9.07
CA SER A 142 -8.42 -5.95 -10.38
C SER A 142 -7.45 -5.16 -11.27
N GLY A 143 -6.31 -4.74 -10.73
CA GLY A 143 -5.34 -3.83 -11.35
C GLY A 143 -5.87 -2.40 -11.50
N HIS A 144 -6.83 -1.98 -10.67
CA HIS A 144 -7.27 -0.59 -10.59
C HIS A 144 -6.28 0.28 -9.81
N TRP A 145 -5.63 -0.33 -8.82
CA TRP A 145 -4.55 0.26 -8.03
C TRP A 145 -3.41 -0.74 -7.90
N THR A 146 -2.25 -0.24 -7.47
CA THR A 146 -1.11 -1.09 -7.12
C THR A 146 -0.92 -1.08 -5.62
N GLY A 147 -0.93 -2.25 -4.99
CA GLY A 147 -0.63 -2.39 -3.57
C GLY A 147 0.86 -2.19 -3.30
N VAL A 148 1.22 -1.57 -2.18
CA VAL A 148 2.61 -1.42 -1.73
C VAL A 148 2.73 -2.03 -0.34
N ILE A 149 3.73 -2.89 -0.14
CA ILE A 149 4.02 -3.48 1.17
C ILE A 149 5.52 -3.40 1.46
N SER A 150 5.87 -3.23 2.74
CA SER A 150 7.25 -3.35 3.19
C SER A 150 7.60 -4.81 3.49
N CYS A 151 8.90 -5.14 3.52
CA CYS A 151 9.34 -6.44 4.04
C CYS A 151 8.95 -6.67 5.51
N VAL A 152 8.85 -5.61 6.31
CA VAL A 152 8.40 -5.70 7.72
C VAL A 152 6.91 -6.07 7.80
N SER A 153 6.09 -5.52 6.91
CA SER A 153 4.67 -5.87 6.79
C SER A 153 4.50 -7.33 6.38
N LEU A 154 5.31 -7.81 5.41
CA LEU A 154 5.30 -9.21 5.02
C LEU A 154 5.75 -10.11 6.18
N MET A 155 6.83 -9.78 6.89
CA MET A 155 7.31 -10.55 8.04
C MET A 155 6.18 -10.77 9.05
N ARG A 156 5.44 -9.72 9.41
CA ARG A 156 4.30 -9.80 10.33
C ARG A 156 3.17 -10.72 9.86
N VAL A 157 2.90 -10.72 8.55
CA VAL A 157 1.94 -11.65 7.94
C VAL A 157 2.42 -13.10 8.01
N LEU A 158 3.73 -13.34 7.95
CA LEU A 158 4.27 -14.70 8.00
C LEU A 158 4.41 -15.21 9.44
N GLU A 159 4.61 -14.34 10.43
CA GLU A 159 4.78 -14.69 11.85
C GLU A 159 3.67 -15.61 12.38
N GLY A 160 2.40 -15.30 12.06
CA GLY A 160 1.24 -16.07 12.53
C GLY A 160 1.28 -17.55 12.10
N PRO A 161 1.22 -17.86 10.79
CA PRO A 161 1.31 -19.24 10.29
C PRO A 161 2.60 -19.95 10.67
N LEU A 162 3.74 -19.27 10.59
CA LEU A 162 5.03 -19.89 10.95
C LEU A 162 5.11 -20.27 12.42
N ALA A 163 4.57 -19.44 13.34
CA ALA A 163 4.51 -19.76 14.77
C ALA A 163 3.68 -21.03 15.08
N ARG A 164 2.85 -21.48 14.13
CA ARG A 164 2.05 -22.71 14.23
C ARG A 164 2.58 -23.87 13.39
N GLY A 165 3.72 -23.69 12.73
CA GLY A 165 4.27 -24.67 11.80
C GLY A 165 3.47 -24.83 10.51
N ASP A 166 2.58 -23.88 10.17
CA ASP A 166 1.81 -23.90 8.92
C ASP A 166 2.61 -23.22 7.79
N GLU A 167 3.66 -23.90 7.34
CA GLU A 167 4.52 -23.47 6.24
C GLU A 167 3.75 -23.27 4.93
N ALA A 168 2.71 -24.09 4.70
CA ALA A 168 1.90 -24.01 3.49
C ALA A 168 1.11 -22.70 3.43
N LEU A 169 0.50 -22.28 4.53
CA LEU A 169 -0.21 -21.00 4.59
C LEU A 169 0.76 -19.81 4.51
N ALA A 170 1.90 -19.88 5.19
CA ALA A 170 2.94 -18.86 5.11
C ALA A 170 3.42 -18.67 3.65
N GLN A 171 3.71 -19.78 2.95
CA GLN A 171 4.13 -19.74 1.55
C GLN A 171 3.03 -19.17 0.65
N ARG A 172 1.76 -19.52 0.88
CA ARG A 172 0.63 -18.95 0.15
C ARG A 172 0.53 -17.44 0.31
N TYR A 173 0.75 -16.91 1.51
CA TYR A 173 0.78 -15.46 1.74
C TYR A 173 1.96 -14.80 1.03
N ALA A 174 3.17 -15.34 1.17
CA ALA A 174 4.35 -14.81 0.49
C ALA A 174 4.14 -14.74 -1.04
N GLN A 175 3.62 -15.80 -1.65
CA GLN A 175 3.33 -15.83 -3.09
C GLN A 175 2.24 -14.83 -3.51
N ALA A 176 1.20 -14.66 -2.70
CA ALA A 176 0.11 -13.73 -3.04
C ALA A 176 0.58 -12.28 -3.08
N PHE A 177 1.45 -11.90 -2.15
CA PHE A 177 1.97 -10.54 -2.05
C PHE A 177 3.25 -10.28 -2.86
N ALA A 178 3.82 -11.32 -3.46
CA ALA A 178 4.95 -11.21 -4.39
C ALA A 178 4.53 -11.03 -5.86
N ASP A 179 3.23 -11.07 -6.19
CA ASP A 179 2.76 -10.90 -7.58
C ASP A 179 2.99 -9.46 -8.07
N PRO A 180 3.96 -9.23 -8.99
CA PRO A 180 4.35 -7.88 -9.41
C PRO A 180 3.28 -7.19 -10.26
N ASN A 181 2.23 -7.91 -10.69
CA ASN A 181 1.11 -7.31 -11.41
C ASN A 181 0.21 -6.49 -10.49
N HIS A 182 0.17 -6.82 -9.20
CA HIS A 182 -0.74 -6.23 -8.22
C HIS A 182 -0.01 -5.57 -7.06
N TRP A 183 1.18 -6.07 -6.71
CA TRP A 183 1.92 -5.65 -5.53
C TRP A 183 3.33 -5.16 -5.88
N LEU A 184 3.75 -4.11 -5.17
CA LEU A 184 5.14 -3.70 -5.06
C LEU A 184 5.61 -4.01 -3.65
N GLN A 185 6.50 -4.99 -3.54
CA GLN A 185 7.22 -5.25 -2.31
C GLN A 185 8.50 -4.41 -2.30
N ILE A 186 8.62 -3.53 -1.32
CA ILE A 186 9.76 -2.61 -1.23
C ILE A 186 10.75 -3.14 -0.18
N PRO A 187 11.96 -3.55 -0.58
CA PRO A 187 13.01 -3.92 0.37
C PRO A 187 13.54 -2.68 1.11
N PRO A 188 13.92 -2.80 2.39
CA PRO A 188 14.53 -1.69 3.09
C PRO A 188 15.92 -1.40 2.50
N ASP A 189 16.14 -0.14 2.16
CA ASP A 189 17.46 0.38 1.76
C ASP A 189 17.89 1.53 2.70
N ALA A 190 19.07 2.10 2.43
CA ALA A 190 19.60 3.19 3.24
C ALA A 190 18.69 4.43 3.25
N ALA A 191 17.96 4.71 2.16
CA ALA A 191 17.06 5.85 2.07
C ALA A 191 15.83 5.64 2.98
N ILE A 192 15.20 4.46 2.91
CA ILE A 192 14.07 4.09 3.77
C ILE A 192 14.47 4.09 5.24
N VAL A 193 15.63 3.50 5.58
CA VAL A 193 16.11 3.46 6.97
C VAL A 193 16.41 4.87 7.49
N THR A 194 17.02 5.73 6.67
CA THR A 194 17.28 7.13 7.06
C THR A 194 15.98 7.92 7.24
N ALA A 195 15.01 7.74 6.35
CA ALA A 195 13.70 8.36 6.45
C ALA A 195 12.95 7.90 7.71
N ALA A 196 12.95 6.60 8.00
CA ALA A 196 12.35 6.05 9.21
C ALA A 196 13.01 6.60 10.49
N ALA A 197 14.33 6.74 10.52
CA ALA A 197 15.05 7.34 11.65
C ALA A 197 14.66 8.81 11.87
N ARG A 198 14.52 9.59 10.79
CA ARG A 198 14.04 10.99 10.85
C ARG A 198 12.61 11.09 11.35
N LEU A 199 11.72 10.23 10.85
CA LEU A 199 10.34 10.14 11.33
C LEU A 199 10.28 9.89 12.83
N ARG A 200 11.12 8.98 13.35
CA ARG A 200 11.20 8.72 14.80
C ARG A 200 11.83 9.84 15.61
N GLN A 201 12.72 10.62 15.03
CA GLN A 201 13.25 11.82 15.72
C GLN A 201 12.15 12.88 15.88
N GLN A 202 11.31 13.04 14.85
CA GLN A 202 10.18 13.97 14.85
C GLN A 202 9.01 13.45 15.72
N GLU A 203 8.80 12.14 15.73
CA GLU A 203 7.78 11.45 16.49
C GLU A 203 8.37 10.29 17.32
N PRO A 204 8.99 10.59 18.47
CA PRO A 204 9.64 9.57 19.31
C PRO A 204 8.73 8.43 19.78
N GLN A 205 7.42 8.67 19.80
CA GLN A 205 6.38 7.68 20.12
C GLN A 205 6.08 6.69 18.99
N LEU A 206 6.53 6.96 17.75
CA LEU A 206 6.27 6.09 16.60
C LEU A 206 7.11 4.80 16.72
N PRO A 207 6.47 3.62 16.74
CA PRO A 207 7.20 2.35 16.76
C PRO A 207 8.10 2.18 15.54
N GLU A 208 9.22 1.47 15.69
CA GLU A 208 10.20 1.27 14.62
C GLU A 208 9.61 0.67 13.35
N CYS A 209 8.84 -0.42 13.47
CA CYS A 209 8.18 -1.05 12.32
C CYS A 209 7.24 -0.07 11.61
N SER A 210 6.45 0.70 12.36
CA SER A 210 5.55 1.70 11.81
C SER A 210 6.29 2.83 11.09
N ALA A 211 7.45 3.25 11.60
CA ALA A 211 8.29 4.24 10.93
C ALA A 211 8.85 3.72 9.59
N ILE A 212 9.25 2.44 9.54
CA ILE A 212 9.71 1.80 8.30
C ILE A 212 8.55 1.66 7.30
N GLU A 213 7.37 1.26 7.75
CA GLU A 213 6.17 1.15 6.90
C GLU A 213 5.74 2.50 6.33
N LEU A 214 5.77 3.55 7.15
CA LEU A 214 5.48 4.92 6.71
C LEU A 214 6.54 5.44 5.73
N ALA A 215 7.82 5.27 6.05
CA ALA A 215 8.91 5.64 5.15
C ALA A 215 8.77 4.92 3.80
N THR A 216 8.47 3.61 3.83
CA THR A 216 8.22 2.80 2.63
C THR A 216 7.08 3.37 1.79
N ALA A 217 5.96 3.73 2.42
CA ALA A 217 4.82 4.31 1.72
C ALA A 217 5.16 5.64 1.04
N ILE A 218 5.91 6.51 1.73
CA ILE A 218 6.35 7.82 1.23
C ILE A 218 7.30 7.66 0.04
N GLU A 219 8.34 6.83 0.19
CA GLU A 219 9.33 6.57 -0.86
C GLU A 219 8.68 5.91 -2.09
N ALA A 220 7.77 4.98 -1.88
CA ALA A 220 6.99 4.36 -2.96
C ALA A 220 6.00 5.33 -3.62
N GLY A 221 5.82 6.56 -3.13
CA GLY A 221 4.85 7.51 -3.66
C GLY A 221 3.41 7.01 -3.54
N ALA A 222 3.11 6.29 -2.45
CA ALA A 222 1.75 5.85 -2.17
C ALA A 222 0.83 7.07 -1.96
N ALA A 223 -0.36 7.00 -2.53
CA ALA A 223 -1.40 8.02 -2.34
C ALA A 223 -2.00 7.94 -0.93
N VAL A 224 -1.99 6.74 -0.35
CA VAL A 224 -2.47 6.46 1.00
C VAL A 224 -1.71 5.26 1.58
N LEU A 225 -1.52 5.25 2.89
CA LEU A 225 -1.13 4.07 3.68
C LEU A 225 -2.29 3.68 4.58
N VAL A 226 -2.68 2.41 4.51
CA VAL A 226 -3.80 1.84 5.24
C VAL A 226 -3.25 1.07 6.43
N SER A 227 -3.73 1.42 7.63
CA SER A 227 -3.22 0.91 8.90
C SER A 227 -4.33 0.75 9.94
N ASP A 228 -4.19 -0.26 10.80
CA ASP A 228 -5.00 -0.45 12.01
C ASP A 228 -4.26 0.03 13.29
N GLN A 229 -3.11 0.71 13.15
CA GLN A 229 -2.31 1.23 14.27
C GLN A 229 -2.69 2.69 14.61
N PRO A 230 -3.16 2.99 15.84
CA PRO A 230 -3.53 4.35 16.24
C PRO A 230 -2.37 5.36 16.24
N ALA A 231 -1.12 4.90 16.32
CA ALA A 231 0.07 5.76 16.34
C ALA A 231 0.34 6.40 14.97
N LEU A 232 0.08 5.68 13.87
CA LEU A 232 0.26 6.17 12.50
C LEU A 232 -0.86 7.15 12.09
N ALA A 233 -2.02 7.07 12.76
CA ALA A 233 -3.19 7.92 12.55
C ALA A 233 -2.97 9.41 12.85
N GLN A 234 -1.94 9.73 13.64
CA GLN A 234 -1.77 11.02 14.31
C GLN A 234 -0.73 11.91 13.62
N THR A 235 -0.10 11.45 12.54
CA THR A 235 0.93 12.20 11.82
C THR A 235 0.26 13.29 10.96
N GLY A 236 0.08 14.48 11.52
CA GLY A 236 -0.65 15.59 10.87
C GLY A 236 0.01 16.19 9.62
N GLN A 237 1.17 15.67 9.18
CA GLN A 237 1.95 16.22 8.06
C GLN A 237 2.00 15.31 6.83
N HIS A 238 1.41 14.12 6.86
CA HIS A 238 1.50 13.18 5.74
C HIS A 238 0.12 12.90 5.13
N PRO A 239 -0.04 13.05 3.80
CA PRO A 239 -1.32 12.88 3.07
C PRO A 239 -1.86 11.44 3.05
N VAL A 240 -1.27 10.55 3.86
CA VAL A 240 -1.75 9.21 4.19
C VAL A 240 -3.02 9.37 5.05
N ILE A 241 -4.15 9.63 4.41
CA ILE A 241 -5.41 9.87 5.12
C ILE A 241 -5.93 8.57 5.74
N SER A 242 -6.25 8.69 7.04
CA SER A 242 -7.01 7.80 7.92
C SER A 242 -6.35 6.47 8.26
N ALA A 243 -5.70 6.40 9.43
CA ALA A 243 -5.86 5.17 10.20
C ALA A 243 -7.34 5.07 10.54
N LEU A 244 -8.05 4.23 9.80
CA LEU A 244 -9.34 3.78 10.22
C LEU A 244 -9.08 2.94 11.45
N ARG A 245 -9.55 3.42 12.59
CA ARG A 245 -9.89 2.50 13.67
C ARG A 245 -10.98 1.62 13.09
N ILE A 246 -10.64 0.37 12.83
CA ILE A 246 -11.63 -0.62 12.47
C ILE A 246 -12.25 -1.16 13.76
#